data_AF-A0A923AUM5-F1
#
_entry.id   AF-A0A923AUM5-F1
#
_cell.length_a   1.000
_cell.length_b   1.000
_cell.length_c   1.000
_cell.angle_alpha   90.00
_cell.angle_beta   90.00
_cell.angle_gamma   90.00
#
_symmetry.space_group_name_H-M   'P 1'
#
loop_
_entity.id
_entity.type
_entity.pdbx_description
1 polymer ?
#
loop_
_entity_poly.entity_id
_entity_poly.type
_entity_poly.pdbx_seq_one_letter_code
_entity_poly.pdbx_strand_id
1 'polypeptide(L)'
;MRECGAKVALAGGGAAIPGALDLADLLFVKLADYSLEAFEQALSGFQRSHPALQLIVENVQTWPEHRLCLARGAACSLGPFAALADEADDKARLNQSRLVLIEMLNLLRNDADADELAAVAKRDPVVAVSVVSMANSPAAGLSSAVASVDQAIVVLGRAHLYRWLTISLFRVGGSPRDEALLELALRRGRFLEILARERALGKEADELFLVGLLSLADILLCMPMAKVVERMNLPEGVTEVLVSNDGPHGRYLLLAIAMEKGRFEQIERLAGLLGADVAAVEAASAAARQWTDEALAGI
;
A
#
# COMPACT_ATOMS: atom_id res chain seq x y z
N MET A 1 7.68 -25.48 21.67
CA MET A 1 7.55 -24.28 20.81
C MET A 1 8.28 -24.44 19.48
N ARG A 2 9.60 -24.69 19.46
CA ARG A 2 10.34 -24.93 18.21
C ARG A 2 9.87 -26.16 17.41
N GLU A 3 9.42 -27.21 18.10
CA GLU A 3 8.82 -28.41 17.48
C GLU A 3 7.54 -28.12 16.68
N CYS A 4 6.91 -26.95 16.88
CA CYS A 4 5.74 -26.49 16.13
C CYS A 4 6.11 -25.51 14.99
N GLY A 5 7.40 -25.33 14.68
CA GLY A 5 7.88 -24.38 13.67
C GLY A 5 7.98 -22.92 14.13
N ALA A 6 7.76 -22.64 15.42
CA ALA A 6 7.87 -21.29 15.96
C ALA A 6 9.35 -20.84 16.03
N LYS A 7 9.62 -19.63 15.53
CA LYS A 7 10.93 -18.96 15.65
C LYS A 7 11.01 -18.11 16.92
N VAL A 8 12.19 -18.03 17.51
CA VAL A 8 12.48 -17.21 18.70
C VAL A 8 13.09 -15.88 18.26
N ALA A 9 12.49 -14.77 18.69
CA ALA A 9 13.00 -13.43 18.46
C ALA A 9 13.49 -12.80 19.76
N LEU A 10 14.66 -12.15 19.71
CA LEU A 10 15.15 -11.28 20.76
C LEU A 10 14.94 -9.82 20.36
N ALA A 11 14.42 -9.02 21.28
CA ALA A 11 14.25 -7.58 21.08
C ALA A 11 14.99 -6.75 22.13
N GLY A 12 15.51 -5.60 21.71
CA GLY A 12 16.20 -4.64 22.58
C GLY A 12 17.43 -5.24 23.28
N GLY A 13 17.62 -4.91 24.56
CA GLY A 13 18.72 -5.40 25.40
C GLY A 13 18.75 -6.91 25.62
N GLY A 14 17.86 -7.71 25.01
CA GLY A 14 17.88 -9.17 25.07
C GLY A 14 19.19 -9.81 24.59
N ALA A 15 19.94 -9.12 23.72
CA ALA A 15 21.30 -9.52 23.34
C ALA A 15 22.31 -9.48 24.51
N ALA A 16 22.01 -8.75 25.59
CA ALA A 16 22.86 -8.68 26.78
C ALA A 16 22.69 -9.88 27.73
N ILE A 17 21.67 -10.73 27.50
CA ILE A 17 21.45 -11.94 28.29
C ILE A 17 22.45 -13.02 27.84
N PRO A 18 23.30 -13.54 28.73
CA PRO A 18 24.28 -14.56 28.37
C PRO A 18 23.62 -15.82 27.77
N GLY A 19 24.10 -16.25 26.60
CA GLY A 19 23.59 -17.44 25.90
C GLY A 19 22.23 -17.27 25.20
N ALA A 20 21.60 -16.08 25.26
CA ALA A 20 20.32 -15.86 24.60
C ALA A 20 20.44 -15.86 23.07
N LEU A 21 21.54 -15.32 22.53
CA LEU A 21 21.79 -15.25 21.09
C LEU A 21 21.89 -16.63 20.44
N ASP A 22 22.44 -17.62 21.15
CA ASP A 22 22.53 -19.02 20.67
C ASP A 22 21.15 -19.69 20.52
N LEU A 23 20.15 -19.16 21.24
CA LEU A 23 18.79 -19.67 21.24
C LEU A 23 17.84 -18.85 20.36
N ALA A 24 18.33 -17.79 19.72
CA ALA A 24 17.52 -16.89 18.92
C ALA A 24 17.62 -17.21 17.43
N ASP A 25 16.49 -17.12 16.74
CA ASP A 25 16.42 -17.19 15.27
C ASP A 25 16.47 -15.78 14.67
N LEU A 26 15.95 -14.79 15.41
CA LEU A 26 15.84 -13.39 15.00
C LEU A 26 16.38 -12.47 16.10
N LEU A 27 17.07 -11.39 15.74
CA LEU A 27 17.47 -10.32 16.65
C LEU A 27 17.04 -8.96 16.12
N PHE A 28 16.24 -8.24 16.90
CA PHE A 28 15.78 -6.89 16.61
C PHE A 28 16.79 -5.87 17.15
N VAL A 29 17.28 -5.01 16.26
CA VAL A 29 18.26 -3.96 16.55
C VAL A 29 17.65 -2.62 16.16
N LYS A 30 17.62 -1.66 17.07
CA LYS A 30 17.09 -0.32 16.78
C LYS A 30 18.21 0.56 16.26
N LEU A 31 18.09 1.06 15.03
CA LEU A 31 19.12 1.93 14.43
C LEU A 31 19.35 3.19 15.28
N ALA A 32 18.29 3.74 15.86
CA ALA A 32 18.32 4.96 16.67
C ALA A 32 19.12 4.83 17.98
N ASP A 33 19.41 3.61 18.45
CA ASP A 33 20.14 3.37 19.70
C ASP A 33 21.67 3.46 19.52
N TYR A 34 22.15 3.62 18.28
CA TYR A 34 23.57 3.57 17.94
C TYR A 34 24.00 4.81 17.14
N SER A 35 25.29 5.15 17.24
CA SER A 35 25.94 5.92 16.17
C SER A 35 26.11 5.03 14.93
N LEU A 36 26.26 5.63 13.75
CA LEU A 36 26.42 4.88 12.50
C LEU A 36 27.59 3.88 12.58
N GLU A 37 28.74 4.31 13.09
CA GLU A 37 29.91 3.45 13.24
C GLU A 37 29.66 2.29 14.22
N ALA A 38 29.07 2.59 15.39
CA ALA A 38 28.77 1.56 16.39
C ALA A 38 27.74 0.54 15.87
N PHE A 39 26.76 1.00 15.09
CA PHE A 39 25.77 0.15 14.44
C PHE A 39 26.42 -0.83 13.46
N GLU A 40 27.29 -0.34 12.55
CA GLU A 40 27.97 -1.18 11.58
C GLU A 40 28.87 -2.23 12.26
N GLN A 41 29.57 -1.83 13.34
CA GLN A 41 30.38 -2.74 14.14
C GLN A 41 29.52 -3.80 14.84
N ALA A 42 28.38 -3.41 15.41
CA ALA A 42 27.45 -4.32 16.07
C ALA A 42 26.90 -5.38 15.10
N LEU A 43 26.35 -4.97 13.95
CA LEU A 43 25.84 -5.92 12.95
C LEU A 43 26.92 -6.90 12.48
N SER A 44 28.11 -6.37 12.17
CA SER A 44 29.26 -7.19 11.75
C SER A 44 29.71 -8.16 12.84
N GLY A 45 29.60 -7.76 14.11
CA GLY A 45 29.92 -8.60 15.27
C GLY A 45 28.92 -9.72 15.46
N PHE A 46 27.62 -9.44 15.35
CA PHE A 46 26.56 -10.44 15.43
C PHE A 46 26.66 -11.45 14.30
N GLN A 47 26.87 -11.03 13.06
CA GLN A 47 27.02 -11.94 11.92
C GLN A 47 28.24 -12.87 12.05
N ARG A 48 29.37 -12.34 12.55
CA ARG A 48 30.58 -13.15 12.76
C ARG A 48 30.41 -14.17 13.87
N SER A 49 29.75 -13.79 14.96
CA SER A 49 29.56 -14.67 16.13
C SER A 49 28.41 -15.66 15.95
N HIS A 50 27.33 -15.26 15.26
CA HIS A 50 26.10 -16.02 15.09
C HIS A 50 25.60 -15.92 13.64
N PRO A 51 26.25 -16.61 12.68
CA PRO A 51 25.93 -16.46 11.25
C PRO A 51 24.53 -16.94 10.84
N ALA A 52 23.87 -17.76 11.66
CA ALA A 52 22.50 -18.20 11.44
C ALA A 52 21.43 -17.19 11.93
N LEU A 53 21.85 -16.16 12.67
CA LEU A 53 20.95 -15.19 13.28
C LEU A 53 20.45 -14.18 12.24
N GLN A 54 19.13 -14.08 12.07
CA GLN A 54 18.52 -13.09 11.19
C GLN A 54 18.40 -11.74 11.91
N LEU A 55 19.11 -10.73 11.43
CA LEU A 55 19.11 -9.39 12.00
C LEU A 55 17.96 -8.56 11.42
N ILE A 56 17.10 -8.04 12.28
CA ILE A 56 15.94 -7.22 11.95
C ILE A 56 16.19 -5.81 12.46
N VAL A 57 16.27 -4.81 11.58
CA VAL A 57 16.58 -3.44 12.00
C VAL A 57 15.30 -2.63 12.14
N GLU A 58 15.02 -2.12 13.33
CA GLU A 58 13.85 -1.30 13.63
C GLU A 58 14.14 0.19 13.54
N ASN A 59 13.06 0.98 13.41
CA ASN A 59 13.06 2.44 13.37
C ASN A 59 13.87 3.03 12.20
N VAL A 60 13.91 2.33 11.07
CA VAL A 60 14.55 2.83 9.84
C VAL A 60 13.68 3.91 9.20
N GLN A 61 14.17 5.14 9.16
CA GLN A 61 13.38 6.31 8.74
C GLN A 61 13.45 6.57 7.24
N THR A 62 14.54 6.19 6.57
CA THR A 62 14.78 6.57 5.16
C THR A 62 15.25 5.40 4.28
N TRP A 63 15.06 5.54 2.96
CA TRP A 63 15.55 4.57 1.98
C TRP A 63 17.08 4.39 1.99
N PRO A 64 17.90 5.46 2.14
CA PRO A 64 19.34 5.30 2.37
C PRO A 64 19.69 4.46 3.61
N GLU A 65 19.00 4.67 4.74
CA GLU A 65 19.20 3.86 5.94
C GLU A 65 18.82 2.39 5.70
N HIS A 66 17.71 2.13 5.01
CA HIS A 66 17.32 0.76 4.64
C HIS A 66 18.39 0.08 3.78
N ARG A 67 18.90 0.77 2.74
CA ARG A 67 19.98 0.26 1.90
C ARG A 67 21.26 -0.01 2.69
N LEU A 68 21.61 0.87 3.62
CA LEU A 68 22.72 0.66 4.54
C LEU A 68 22.51 -0.62 5.37
N CYS A 69 21.34 -0.81 5.97
CA CYS A 69 21.05 -2.00 6.77
C CYS A 69 21.23 -3.28 5.95
N LEU A 70 20.67 -3.32 4.72
CA LEU A 70 20.83 -4.47 3.81
C LEU A 70 22.29 -4.69 3.39
N ALA A 71 23.03 -3.63 3.07
CA ALA A 71 24.45 -3.71 2.70
C ALA A 71 25.33 -4.24 3.86
N ARG A 72 24.87 -4.05 5.10
CA ARG A 72 25.49 -4.61 6.32
C ARG A 72 24.88 -5.95 6.73
N GLY A 73 24.10 -6.58 5.85
CA GLY A 73 23.56 -7.94 5.99
C GLY A 73 22.43 -8.08 7.01
N ALA A 74 21.69 -7.01 7.28
CA ALA A 74 20.37 -7.15 7.91
C ALA A 74 19.46 -7.99 7.00
N ALA A 75 18.67 -8.88 7.59
CA ALA A 75 17.69 -9.69 6.88
C ALA A 75 16.46 -8.86 6.47
N CYS A 76 16.03 -7.93 7.32
CA CYS A 76 15.01 -6.94 6.96
C CYS A 76 15.14 -5.65 7.78
N SER A 77 14.36 -4.64 7.37
CA SER A 77 14.25 -3.36 8.04
C SER A 77 12.78 -3.00 8.25
N LEU A 78 12.47 -2.43 9.41
CA LEU A 78 11.14 -1.99 9.79
C LEU A 78 11.15 -0.49 10.04
N GLY A 79 10.24 0.23 9.40
CA GLY A 79 10.06 1.66 9.64
C GLY A 79 9.23 2.35 8.56
N PRO A 80 9.00 3.67 8.70
CA PRO A 80 8.11 4.41 7.82
C PRO A 80 8.63 4.60 6.40
N PHE A 81 9.90 4.27 6.12
CA PHE A 81 10.55 4.52 4.83
C PHE A 81 9.81 3.91 3.63
N ALA A 82 9.11 2.78 3.81
CA ALA A 82 8.34 2.14 2.74
C ALA A 82 7.23 3.04 2.17
N ALA A 83 6.70 3.95 2.99
CA ALA A 83 5.70 4.95 2.61
C ALA A 83 6.34 6.30 2.25
N LEU A 84 7.64 6.34 1.91
CA LEU A 84 8.35 7.52 1.43
C LEU A 84 8.73 7.38 -0.04
N ALA A 85 8.91 8.52 -0.72
CA ALA A 85 9.52 8.55 -2.05
C ALA A 85 10.96 8.05 -1.97
N ASP A 86 11.35 7.13 -2.87
CA ASP A 86 12.74 6.76 -3.07
C ASP A 86 13.25 7.42 -4.35
N GLU A 87 14.01 8.50 -4.21
CA GLU A 87 14.55 9.23 -5.36
C GLU A 87 15.54 8.38 -6.18
N ALA A 88 16.11 7.33 -5.58
CA ALA A 88 17.04 6.42 -6.23
C ALA A 88 16.34 5.26 -6.97
N ASP A 89 15.02 5.10 -6.81
CA ASP A 89 14.27 4.03 -7.47
C ASP A 89 13.81 4.46 -8.87
N ASP A 90 14.63 4.14 -9.88
CA ASP A 90 14.29 4.39 -11.27
C ASP A 90 13.02 3.64 -11.74
N LYS A 91 12.65 2.52 -11.08
CA LYS A 91 11.46 1.74 -11.44
C LYS A 91 10.16 2.37 -10.94
N ALA A 92 10.26 3.23 -9.92
CA ALA A 92 9.13 4.02 -9.42
C ALA A 92 8.70 5.12 -10.42
N ARG A 93 9.54 5.43 -11.41
CA ARG A 93 9.19 6.36 -12.48
C ARG A 93 8.06 5.80 -13.35
N LEU A 94 7.28 6.71 -13.96
CA LEU A 94 6.20 6.39 -14.89
C LEU A 94 6.69 5.50 -16.05
N ASN A 95 6.53 4.18 -15.90
CA ASN A 95 6.78 3.19 -16.94
C ASN A 95 5.61 3.12 -17.93
N GLN A 96 5.84 2.48 -19.08
CA GLN A 96 4.85 2.38 -20.16
C GLN A 96 3.52 1.81 -19.70
N SER A 97 3.55 0.73 -18.90
CA SER A 97 2.34 0.08 -18.42
C SER A 97 1.53 0.99 -17.48
N ARG A 98 2.18 1.77 -16.60
CA ARG A 98 1.51 2.79 -15.77
C ARG A 98 0.89 3.90 -16.62
N LEU A 99 1.55 4.33 -17.69
CA LEU A 99 1.00 5.33 -18.62
C LEU A 99 -0.27 4.81 -19.32
N VAL A 100 -0.24 3.56 -19.81
CA VAL A 100 -1.42 2.92 -20.43
C VAL A 100 -2.56 2.79 -19.42
N LEU A 101 -2.29 2.40 -18.18
CA LEU A 101 -3.32 2.33 -17.13
C LEU A 101 -3.94 3.70 -16.83
N ILE A 102 -3.14 4.77 -16.73
CA ILE A 102 -3.63 6.14 -16.52
C ILE A 102 -4.49 6.58 -17.71
N GLU A 103 -4.06 6.30 -18.95
CA GLU A 103 -4.85 6.59 -20.15
C GLU A 103 -6.21 5.86 -20.12
N MET A 104 -6.22 4.57 -19.77
CA MET A 104 -7.48 3.82 -19.60
C MET A 104 -8.38 4.37 -18.51
N LEU A 105 -7.81 4.79 -17.37
CA LEU A 105 -8.57 5.43 -16.29
C LEU A 105 -9.23 6.74 -16.76
N ASN A 106 -8.52 7.53 -17.57
CA ASN A 106 -9.05 8.76 -18.15
C ASN A 106 -10.16 8.49 -19.17
N LEU A 107 -9.99 7.49 -20.03
CA LEU A 107 -11.01 7.06 -20.99
C LEU A 107 -12.28 6.57 -20.28
N LEU A 108 -12.14 5.80 -19.20
CA LEU A 108 -13.28 5.35 -18.39
C LEU A 108 -14.07 6.50 -17.79
N ARG A 109 -13.39 7.60 -17.45
CA ARG A 109 -14.03 8.80 -16.90
C ARG A 109 -14.77 9.62 -17.96
N ASN A 110 -14.24 9.65 -19.18
CA ASN A 110 -14.82 10.40 -20.28
C ASN A 110 -15.90 9.60 -21.04
N ASP A 111 -16.47 8.57 -20.40
CA ASP A 111 -17.50 7.70 -20.99
C ASP A 111 -17.11 7.06 -22.34
N ALA A 112 -15.80 6.89 -22.59
CA ALA A 112 -15.29 6.22 -23.79
C ALA A 112 -15.83 4.79 -23.91
N ASP A 113 -16.01 4.32 -25.14
CA ASP A 113 -16.57 2.99 -25.39
C ASP A 113 -15.56 1.86 -25.08
N ALA A 114 -16.05 0.62 -25.11
CA ALA A 114 -15.23 -0.55 -24.81
C ALA A 114 -14.12 -0.79 -25.86
N ASP A 115 -14.35 -0.37 -27.11
CA ASP A 115 -13.41 -0.57 -28.22
C ASP A 115 -12.21 0.39 -28.08
N GLU A 116 -12.46 1.65 -27.69
CA GLU A 116 -11.43 2.63 -27.34
C GLU A 116 -10.57 2.14 -26.17
N LEU A 117 -11.21 1.64 -25.10
CA LEU A 117 -10.50 1.08 -23.94
C LEU A 117 -9.66 -0.14 -24.31
N ALA A 118 -10.20 -1.04 -25.14
CA ALA A 118 -9.48 -2.22 -25.60
C ALA A 118 -8.30 -1.83 -26.50
N ALA A 119 -8.45 -0.83 -27.37
CA ALA A 119 -7.38 -0.33 -28.22
C ALA A 119 -6.21 0.23 -27.40
N VAL A 120 -6.48 0.96 -26.32
CA VAL A 120 -5.44 1.46 -25.42
C VAL A 120 -4.80 0.33 -24.62
N ALA A 121 -5.59 -0.56 -24.03
CA ALA A 121 -5.09 -1.71 -23.27
C ALA A 121 -4.13 -2.58 -24.12
N LYS A 122 -4.46 -2.81 -25.39
CA LYS A 122 -3.66 -3.61 -26.34
C LYS A 122 -2.29 -2.99 -26.69
N ARG A 123 -2.03 -1.71 -26.34
CA ARG A 123 -0.71 -1.07 -26.53
C ARG A 123 0.35 -1.62 -25.59
N ASP A 124 -0.07 -2.24 -24.49
CA ASP A 124 0.83 -2.83 -23.50
C ASP A 124 0.40 -4.27 -23.19
N PRO A 125 1.24 -5.29 -23.51
CA PRO A 125 0.90 -6.69 -23.27
C PRO A 125 0.66 -7.03 -21.80
N VAL A 126 1.34 -6.36 -20.86
CA VAL A 126 1.17 -6.60 -19.42
C VAL A 126 -0.22 -6.14 -19.00
N VAL A 127 -0.65 -4.96 -19.43
CA VAL A 127 -2.00 -4.45 -19.16
C VAL A 127 -3.07 -5.33 -19.83
N ALA A 128 -2.89 -5.69 -21.10
CA ALA A 128 -3.85 -6.54 -21.83
C ALA A 128 -4.07 -7.90 -21.14
N VAL A 129 -3.00 -8.59 -20.77
CA VAL A 129 -3.07 -9.88 -20.05
C VAL A 129 -3.71 -9.69 -18.68
N SER A 130 -3.35 -8.62 -17.97
CA SER A 130 -3.85 -8.35 -16.63
C SER A 130 -5.37 -8.07 -16.62
N VAL A 131 -5.89 -7.34 -17.62
CA VAL A 131 -7.35 -7.12 -17.80
C VAL A 131 -8.10 -8.42 -18.04
N VAL A 132 -7.57 -9.32 -18.90
CA VAL A 132 -8.18 -10.64 -19.14
C VAL A 132 -8.11 -11.51 -17.89
N SER A 133 -6.97 -11.52 -17.19
CA SER A 133 -6.80 -12.28 -15.95
C SER A 133 -7.76 -11.83 -14.86
N MET A 134 -8.07 -10.53 -14.78
CA MET A 134 -9.05 -9.99 -13.85
C MET A 134 -10.46 -10.52 -14.15
N ALA A 135 -10.88 -10.46 -15.41
CA ALA A 135 -12.20 -10.97 -15.81
C ALA A 135 -12.35 -12.47 -15.48
N ASN A 136 -11.25 -13.22 -15.50
CA ASN A 136 -11.22 -14.63 -15.14
C ASN A 136 -10.97 -14.91 -13.65
N SER A 137 -10.87 -13.89 -12.81
CA SER A 137 -10.66 -14.10 -11.37
C SER A 137 -11.86 -14.82 -10.74
N PRO A 138 -11.66 -15.67 -9.70
CA PRO A 138 -12.77 -16.34 -9.03
C PRO A 138 -13.85 -15.39 -8.50
N ALA A 139 -13.44 -14.16 -8.15
CA ALA A 139 -14.33 -13.09 -7.72
C ALA A 139 -15.34 -12.64 -8.79
N ALA A 140 -15.04 -12.85 -10.08
CA ALA A 140 -15.95 -12.51 -11.19
C ALA A 140 -17.06 -13.55 -11.40
N GLY A 141 -16.93 -14.76 -10.84
CA GLY A 141 -17.99 -15.78 -10.84
C GLY A 141 -18.45 -16.25 -12.23
N LEU A 142 -17.60 -16.14 -13.25
CA LEU A 142 -17.97 -16.47 -14.63
C LEU A 142 -18.05 -17.99 -14.86
N SER A 143 -19.07 -18.41 -15.61
CA SER A 143 -19.25 -19.80 -16.03
C SER A 143 -18.35 -20.21 -17.20
N SER A 144 -17.82 -19.24 -17.95
CA SER A 144 -16.87 -19.44 -19.04
C SER A 144 -15.73 -18.42 -18.97
N ALA A 145 -14.53 -18.87 -19.30
CA ALA A 145 -13.35 -18.00 -19.32
C ALA A 145 -13.43 -17.00 -20.47
N VAL A 146 -13.07 -15.75 -20.17
CA VAL A 146 -12.90 -14.67 -21.12
C VAL A 146 -11.57 -14.81 -21.85
N ALA A 147 -11.59 -14.71 -23.18
CA ALA A 147 -10.43 -14.93 -24.03
C ALA A 147 -9.87 -13.66 -24.69
N SER A 148 -10.58 -12.52 -24.61
CA SER A 148 -10.15 -11.26 -25.22
C SER A 148 -10.30 -10.07 -24.27
N VAL A 149 -9.50 -9.04 -24.52
CA VAL A 149 -9.56 -7.76 -23.78
C VAL A 149 -10.92 -7.09 -23.96
N ASP A 150 -11.46 -7.12 -25.17
CA ASP A 150 -12.76 -6.50 -25.51
C ASP A 150 -13.89 -7.16 -24.69
N GLN A 151 -13.89 -8.50 -24.63
CA GLN A 151 -14.85 -9.26 -23.83
C GLN A 151 -14.64 -9.00 -22.33
N ALA A 152 -13.39 -8.91 -21.86
CA ALA A 152 -13.08 -8.64 -20.46
C ALA A 152 -13.64 -7.29 -20.01
N ILE A 153 -13.44 -6.24 -20.80
CA ILE A 153 -13.93 -4.88 -20.47
C ILE A 153 -15.45 -4.86 -20.35
N VAL A 154 -16.17 -5.51 -21.27
CA VAL A 154 -17.65 -5.60 -21.24
C VAL A 154 -18.13 -6.35 -20.01
N VAL A 155 -17.51 -7.48 -19.67
CA VAL A 155 -17.91 -8.34 -18.56
C VAL A 155 -17.67 -7.68 -17.20
N LEU A 156 -16.53 -7.01 -17.02
CA LEU A 156 -16.18 -6.36 -15.76
C LEU A 156 -17.07 -5.16 -15.47
N GLY A 157 -17.48 -4.43 -16.51
CA GLY A 157 -18.21 -3.17 -16.37
C GLY A 157 -17.33 -2.03 -15.85
N ARG A 158 -17.79 -0.80 -16.07
CA ARG A 158 -16.97 0.43 -15.91
C ARG A 158 -16.48 0.65 -14.48
N ALA A 159 -17.38 0.55 -13.50
CA ALA A 159 -17.07 0.85 -12.10
C ALA A 159 -16.04 -0.14 -11.53
N HIS A 160 -16.20 -1.43 -11.81
CA HIS A 160 -15.25 -2.46 -11.35
C HIS A 160 -13.91 -2.33 -12.07
N LEU A 161 -13.92 -2.10 -13.39
CA LEU A 161 -12.71 -1.88 -14.17
C LEU A 161 -11.93 -0.67 -13.65
N TYR A 162 -12.59 0.44 -13.32
CA TYR A 162 -11.95 1.64 -12.78
C TYR A 162 -11.22 1.36 -11.46
N ARG A 163 -11.89 0.69 -10.51
CA ARG A 163 -11.28 0.32 -9.22
C ARG A 163 -10.07 -0.58 -9.42
N TRP A 164 -10.19 -1.58 -10.28
CA TRP A 164 -9.10 -2.50 -10.51
C TRP A 164 -7.93 -1.84 -11.23
N LEU A 165 -8.16 -1.01 -12.25
CA LEU A 165 -7.07 -0.31 -12.95
C LEU A 165 -6.29 0.55 -11.97
N THR A 166 -6.98 1.16 -11.00
CA THR A 166 -6.35 1.92 -9.92
C THR A 166 -5.47 1.04 -9.03
N ILE A 167 -5.91 -0.16 -8.66
CA ILE A 167 -5.11 -1.15 -7.92
C ILE A 167 -3.90 -1.62 -8.75
N SER A 168 -4.11 -1.86 -10.04
CA SER A 168 -3.07 -2.32 -10.96
C SER A 168 -1.94 -1.31 -11.13
N LEU A 169 -2.18 0.00 -10.95
CA LEU A 169 -1.12 1.01 -10.95
C LEU A 169 0.00 0.70 -9.94
N PHE A 170 -0.36 0.18 -8.76
CA PHE A 170 0.60 -0.21 -7.74
C PHE A 170 1.32 -1.51 -8.12
N ARG A 171 0.61 -2.48 -8.71
CA ARG A 171 1.19 -3.79 -9.02
C ARG A 171 2.14 -3.76 -10.21
N VAL A 172 1.91 -2.84 -11.14
CA VAL A 172 2.77 -2.63 -12.30
C VAL A 172 4.12 -2.08 -11.83
N GLY A 173 5.13 -2.96 -11.81
CA GLY A 173 6.48 -2.70 -11.32
C GLY A 173 7.02 -3.84 -10.46
N GLY A 174 6.13 -4.50 -9.70
CA GLY A 174 6.43 -5.69 -8.89
C GLY A 174 7.54 -5.47 -7.87
N SER A 175 7.72 -4.24 -7.37
CA SER A 175 8.70 -3.96 -6.33
C SER A 175 8.10 -4.24 -4.93
N PRO A 176 8.88 -4.74 -3.96
CA PRO A 176 8.40 -4.90 -2.59
C PRO A 176 7.90 -3.58 -1.96
N ARG A 177 8.43 -2.45 -2.43
CA ARG A 177 7.96 -1.11 -2.09
C ARG A 177 6.53 -0.89 -2.56
N ASP A 178 6.25 -1.16 -3.84
CA ASP A 178 4.92 -0.94 -4.40
C ASP A 178 3.88 -1.85 -3.75
N GLU A 179 4.26 -3.07 -3.36
CA GLU A 179 3.42 -3.98 -2.59
C GLU A 179 3.07 -3.42 -1.21
N ALA A 180 4.07 -2.91 -0.47
CA ALA A 180 3.84 -2.25 0.82
C ALA A 180 2.97 -0.99 0.68
N LEU A 181 3.16 -0.22 -0.39
CA LEU A 181 2.31 0.94 -0.70
C LEU A 181 0.88 0.50 -1.03
N LEU A 182 0.70 -0.58 -1.79
CA LEU A 182 -0.61 -1.11 -2.13
C LEU A 182 -1.36 -1.59 -0.89
N GLU A 183 -0.70 -2.32 0.01
CA GLU A 183 -1.27 -2.78 1.27
C GLU A 183 -1.78 -1.59 2.10
N LEU A 184 -0.96 -0.55 2.26
CA LEU A 184 -1.34 0.66 2.99
C LEU A 184 -2.49 1.41 2.30
N ALA A 185 -2.41 1.57 0.98
CA ALA A 185 -3.43 2.26 0.18
C ALA A 185 -4.79 1.53 0.20
N LEU A 186 -4.78 0.20 0.08
CA LEU A 186 -6.00 -0.64 0.19
C LEU A 186 -6.61 -0.54 1.58
N ARG A 187 -5.79 -0.56 2.64
CA ARG A 187 -6.28 -0.38 4.02
C ARG A 187 -6.94 0.98 4.18
N ARG A 188 -6.32 2.07 3.70
CA ARG A 188 -6.94 3.40 3.70
C ARG A 188 -8.25 3.42 2.95
N GLY A 189 -8.24 2.99 1.68
CA GLY A 189 -9.42 3.00 0.83
C GLY A 189 -10.58 2.23 1.46
N ARG A 190 -10.32 1.01 1.93
CA ARG A 190 -11.34 0.18 2.56
C ARG A 190 -11.85 0.75 3.87
N PHE A 191 -10.97 1.30 4.70
CA PHE A 191 -11.35 1.95 5.95
C PHE A 191 -12.27 3.15 5.70
N LEU A 192 -11.94 4.01 4.73
CA LEU A 192 -12.77 5.16 4.37
C LEU A 192 -14.12 4.72 3.78
N GLU A 193 -14.12 3.68 2.95
CA GLU A 193 -15.34 3.10 2.36
C GLU A 193 -16.29 2.54 3.43
N ILE A 194 -15.76 1.85 4.45
CA ILE A 194 -16.56 1.32 5.56
C ILE A 194 -17.22 2.47 6.33
N LEU A 195 -16.44 3.47 6.74
CA LEU A 195 -16.95 4.63 7.47
C LEU A 195 -18.02 5.39 6.67
N ALA A 196 -17.84 5.50 5.34
CA ALA A 196 -18.81 6.15 4.47
C ALA A 196 -20.15 5.42 4.43
N ARG A 197 -20.10 4.07 4.33
CA ARG A 197 -21.29 3.23 4.23
C ARG A 197 -22.09 3.20 5.53
N GLU A 198 -21.43 3.17 6.68
CA GLU A 198 -22.09 3.24 8.00
C GLU A 198 -22.91 4.52 8.19
N ARG A 199 -22.57 5.56 7.42
CA ARG A 199 -23.23 6.87 7.44
C ARG A 199 -24.22 7.08 6.30
N ALA A 200 -24.50 6.03 5.53
CA ALA A 200 -25.36 6.07 4.36
C ALA A 200 -24.92 7.13 3.32
N LEU A 201 -23.61 7.41 3.21
CA LEU A 201 -23.05 8.37 2.24
C LEU A 201 -22.99 7.82 0.80
N GLY A 202 -23.97 7.01 0.39
CA GLY A 202 -24.20 6.50 -0.96
C GLY A 202 -23.01 6.53 -1.93
N LYS A 203 -23.08 7.41 -2.93
CA LYS A 203 -22.06 7.58 -3.98
C LYS A 203 -20.70 8.07 -3.46
N GLU A 204 -20.66 8.77 -2.32
CA GLU A 204 -19.42 9.29 -1.73
C GLU A 204 -18.55 8.16 -1.16
N ALA A 205 -19.13 6.99 -0.88
CA ALA A 205 -18.35 5.83 -0.42
C ALA A 205 -17.31 5.36 -1.45
N ASP A 206 -17.64 5.41 -2.74
CA ASP A 206 -16.70 5.07 -3.81
C ASP A 206 -15.62 6.16 -3.97
N GLU A 207 -15.98 7.44 -3.81
CA GLU A 207 -15.01 8.54 -3.82
C GLU A 207 -14.06 8.47 -2.63
N LEU A 208 -14.56 8.15 -1.44
CA LEU A 208 -13.76 7.95 -0.23
C LEU A 208 -12.83 6.74 -0.34
N PHE A 209 -13.29 5.66 -0.98
CA PHE A 209 -12.40 4.55 -1.32
C PHE A 209 -11.24 5.01 -2.20
N LEU A 210 -11.52 5.80 -3.25
CA LEU A 210 -10.51 6.33 -4.16
C LEU A 210 -9.56 7.33 -3.47
N VAL A 211 -10.07 8.20 -2.59
CA VAL A 211 -9.25 9.09 -1.76
C VAL A 211 -8.23 8.28 -0.97
N GLY A 212 -8.67 7.23 -0.28
CA GLY A 212 -7.76 6.38 0.50
C GLY A 212 -6.73 5.66 -0.39
N LEU A 213 -7.19 5.05 -1.49
CA LEU A 213 -6.33 4.30 -2.41
C LEU A 213 -5.31 5.19 -3.13
N LEU A 214 -5.68 6.41 -3.52
CA LEU A 214 -4.80 7.33 -4.26
C LEU A 214 -4.00 8.28 -3.36
N SER A 215 -4.20 8.23 -2.04
CA SER A 215 -3.46 9.05 -1.07
C SER A 215 -1.94 8.84 -1.03
N LEU A 216 -1.44 7.80 -1.72
CA LEU A 216 -0.02 7.48 -1.84
C LEU A 216 0.46 7.48 -3.30
N ALA A 217 -0.34 7.99 -4.23
CA ALA A 217 -0.03 7.94 -5.66
C ALA A 217 1.17 8.83 -6.04
N ASP A 218 1.40 9.93 -5.33
CA ASP A 218 2.57 10.80 -5.45
C ASP A 218 3.86 10.07 -5.09
N ILE A 219 3.82 9.29 -4.01
CA ILE A 219 4.91 8.44 -3.57
C ILE A 219 5.12 7.30 -4.57
N LEU A 220 4.05 6.61 -4.99
CA LEU A 220 4.12 5.51 -5.97
C LEU A 220 4.77 5.94 -7.28
N LEU A 221 4.35 7.09 -7.81
CA LEU A 221 4.77 7.62 -9.11
C LEU A 221 6.01 8.53 -9.04
N CYS A 222 6.54 8.75 -7.83
CA CYS A 222 7.66 9.64 -7.54
C CYS A 222 7.50 11.03 -8.19
N MET A 223 6.33 11.65 -8.00
CA MET A 223 6.03 12.98 -8.54
C MET A 223 5.07 13.75 -7.62
N PRO A 224 5.05 15.10 -7.67
CA PRO A 224 4.15 15.87 -6.81
C PRO A 224 2.67 15.48 -7.03
N MET A 225 1.89 15.36 -5.93
CA MET A 225 0.49 14.96 -6.01
C MET A 225 -0.34 15.82 -6.97
N ALA A 226 -0.10 17.13 -7.01
CA ALA A 226 -0.74 18.04 -7.97
C ALA A 226 -0.54 17.61 -9.44
N LYS A 227 0.61 17.03 -9.77
CA LYS A 227 0.90 16.50 -11.12
C LYS A 227 0.28 15.12 -11.34
N VAL A 228 0.09 14.33 -10.28
CA VAL A 228 -0.63 13.05 -10.37
C VAL A 228 -2.10 13.28 -10.70
N VAL A 229 -2.78 14.13 -9.94
CA VAL A 229 -4.21 14.40 -10.13
C VAL A 229 -4.50 15.05 -11.49
N GLU A 230 -3.62 15.94 -11.97
CA GLU A 230 -3.69 16.54 -13.31
C GLU A 230 -3.64 15.46 -14.42
N ARG A 231 -2.85 14.40 -14.22
CA ARG A 231 -2.72 13.30 -15.18
C ARG A 231 -3.87 12.30 -15.13
N MET A 232 -4.48 12.09 -13.97
CA MET A 232 -5.51 11.05 -13.74
C MET A 232 -6.95 11.55 -13.88
N ASN A 233 -7.13 12.84 -14.21
CA ASN A 233 -8.43 13.49 -14.42
C ASN A 233 -9.46 13.16 -13.31
N LEU A 234 -9.06 13.19 -12.03
CA LEU A 234 -9.87 12.75 -10.88
C LEU A 234 -11.08 13.68 -10.61
N PRO A 235 -12.15 13.24 -9.90
CA PRO A 235 -13.28 14.10 -9.59
C PRO A 235 -12.80 15.23 -8.68
N GLU A 236 -13.45 16.39 -8.76
CA GLU A 236 -13.05 17.57 -8.00
C GLU A 236 -12.95 17.27 -6.50
N GLY A 237 -13.96 16.59 -5.93
CA GLY A 237 -13.98 16.21 -4.52
C GLY A 237 -12.89 15.24 -4.08
N VAL A 238 -12.28 14.46 -4.99
CA VAL A 238 -11.09 13.64 -4.69
C VAL A 238 -9.82 14.47 -4.87
N THR A 239 -9.77 15.28 -5.92
CA THR A 239 -8.62 16.13 -6.27
C THR A 239 -8.30 17.12 -5.14
N GLU A 240 -9.31 17.81 -4.62
CA GLU A 240 -9.16 18.77 -3.52
C GLU A 240 -8.52 18.11 -2.27
N VAL A 241 -8.96 16.91 -1.95
CA VAL A 241 -8.50 16.17 -0.78
C VAL A 241 -7.07 15.70 -0.96
N LEU A 242 -6.74 15.13 -2.12
CA LEU A 242 -5.40 14.63 -2.40
C LEU A 242 -4.37 15.77 -2.47
N VAL A 243 -4.73 16.94 -3.00
CA VAL A 243 -3.79 18.07 -3.15
C VAL A 243 -3.68 18.89 -1.87
N SER A 244 -4.81 19.20 -1.23
CA SER A 244 -4.87 20.20 -0.15
C SER A 244 -5.15 19.61 1.22
N ASN A 245 -5.45 18.30 1.32
CA ASN A 245 -6.00 17.67 2.54
C ASN A 245 -7.24 18.39 3.08
N ASP A 246 -7.98 19.04 2.20
CA ASP A 246 -9.14 19.87 2.53
C ASP A 246 -10.41 19.27 1.92
N GLY A 247 -11.55 19.92 2.14
CA GLY A 247 -12.85 19.50 1.62
C GLY A 247 -13.56 18.47 2.50
N PRO A 248 -14.76 18.03 2.09
CA PRO A 248 -15.63 17.18 2.90
C PRO A 248 -15.00 15.81 3.24
N HIS A 249 -14.14 15.28 2.38
CA HIS A 249 -13.45 14.01 2.60
C HIS A 249 -12.07 14.14 3.27
N GLY A 250 -11.52 15.36 3.44
CA GLY A 250 -10.19 15.56 4.01
C GLY A 250 -10.06 15.01 5.43
N ARG A 251 -11.11 15.17 6.23
CA ARG A 251 -11.17 14.64 7.61
C ARG A 251 -11.13 13.12 7.68
N TYR A 252 -11.69 12.44 6.68
CA TYR A 252 -11.65 10.98 6.57
C TYR A 252 -10.22 10.52 6.32
N LEU A 253 -9.53 11.10 5.35
CA LEU A 253 -8.13 10.77 5.08
C LEU A 253 -7.22 11.05 6.28
N LEU A 254 -7.41 12.18 6.96
CA LEU A 254 -6.67 12.50 8.18
C LEU A 254 -6.93 11.49 9.31
N LEU A 255 -8.17 10.99 9.43
CA LEU A 255 -8.51 9.96 10.42
C LEU A 255 -7.78 8.64 10.11
N ALA A 256 -7.72 8.24 8.83
CA ALA A 256 -6.96 7.05 8.43
C ALA A 256 -5.48 7.17 8.80
N ILE A 257 -4.87 8.32 8.49
CA ILE A 257 -3.46 8.59 8.83
C ILE A 257 -3.24 8.62 10.35
N ALA A 258 -4.21 9.14 11.12
CA ALA A 258 -4.13 9.16 12.58
C ALA A 258 -4.21 7.74 13.18
N MET A 259 -5.10 6.89 12.65
CA MET A 259 -5.24 5.48 13.01
C MET A 259 -3.94 4.71 12.75
N GLU A 260 -3.35 4.88 11.57
CA GLU A 260 -2.08 4.23 11.19
C GLU A 260 -0.92 4.61 12.10
N LYS A 261 -0.88 5.88 12.53
CA LYS A 261 0.21 6.42 13.36
C LYS A 261 -0.07 6.28 14.87
N GLY A 262 -1.17 5.67 15.28
CA GLY A 262 -1.54 5.50 16.69
C GLY A 262 -1.72 6.84 17.43
N ARG A 263 -2.22 7.88 16.75
CA ARG A 263 -2.37 9.23 17.32
C ARG A 263 -3.73 9.38 18.02
N PHE A 264 -3.87 8.78 19.20
CA PHE A 264 -5.13 8.69 19.94
C PHE A 264 -5.89 10.01 20.08
N GLU A 265 -5.23 11.10 20.50
CA GLU A 265 -5.88 12.42 20.62
C GLU A 265 -6.44 12.94 19.28
N GLN A 266 -5.74 12.67 18.16
CA GLN A 266 -6.21 13.06 16.84
C GLN A 266 -7.38 12.19 16.38
N ILE A 267 -7.35 10.89 16.70
CA ILE A 267 -8.42 9.93 16.40
C ILE A 267 -9.71 10.37 17.09
N GLU A 268 -9.67 10.61 18.41
CA GLU A 268 -10.84 11.03 19.19
C GLU A 268 -11.47 12.33 18.63
N ARG A 269 -10.62 13.33 18.36
CA ARG A 269 -11.07 14.61 17.81
C ARG A 269 -11.69 14.47 16.44
N LEU A 270 -11.04 13.74 15.52
CA LEU A 270 -11.54 13.56 14.15
C LEU A 270 -12.79 12.68 14.10
N ALA A 271 -12.84 11.62 14.92
CA ALA A 271 -14.03 10.79 15.09
C ALA A 271 -15.20 11.65 15.59
N GLY A 272 -15.00 12.50 16.61
CA GLY A 272 -16.02 13.42 17.11
C GLY A 272 -16.50 14.44 16.06
N LEU A 273 -15.60 15.00 15.26
CA LEU A 273 -15.95 15.93 14.16
C LEU A 273 -16.73 15.27 13.03
N LEU A 274 -16.47 13.98 12.80
CA LEU A 274 -17.30 13.19 11.90
C LEU A 274 -18.61 12.81 12.61
N GLY A 275 -18.64 12.67 13.93
CA GLY A 275 -19.77 12.12 14.68
C GLY A 275 -19.76 10.59 14.70
N ALA A 276 -18.56 10.00 14.64
CA ALA A 276 -18.34 8.56 14.77
C ALA A 276 -17.86 8.28 16.19
N ASP A 277 -18.29 7.14 16.73
CA ASP A 277 -17.73 6.64 17.98
C ASP A 277 -16.34 6.03 17.74
N VAL A 278 -15.45 6.16 18.72
CA VAL A 278 -14.07 5.66 18.60
C VAL A 278 -14.05 4.14 18.45
N ALA A 279 -14.93 3.41 19.15
CA ALA A 279 -14.99 1.95 19.01
C ALA A 279 -15.45 1.53 17.60
N ALA A 280 -16.37 2.29 16.99
CA ALA A 280 -16.77 2.06 15.60
C ALA A 280 -15.61 2.33 14.63
N VAL A 281 -14.84 3.40 14.85
CA VAL A 281 -13.63 3.71 14.07
C VAL A 281 -12.58 2.60 14.18
N GLU A 282 -12.33 2.09 15.37
CA GLU A 282 -11.41 0.97 15.60
C GLU A 282 -11.89 -0.31 14.92
N ALA A 283 -13.18 -0.63 15.03
CA ALA A 283 -13.79 -1.78 14.37
C ALA A 283 -13.68 -1.69 12.84
N ALA A 284 -13.95 -0.51 12.26
CA ALA A 284 -13.80 -0.26 10.83
C ALA A 284 -12.33 -0.43 10.38
N SER A 285 -11.36 0.03 11.18
CA SER A 285 -9.93 -0.15 10.89
C SER A 285 -9.51 -1.63 10.95
N ALA A 286 -10.01 -2.38 11.95
CA ALA A 286 -9.76 -3.82 12.06
C ALA A 286 -10.35 -4.59 10.88
N ALA A 287 -11.60 -4.29 10.50
CA ALA A 287 -12.27 -4.89 9.36
C ALA A 287 -11.57 -4.56 8.03
N ALA A 288 -11.09 -3.32 7.86
CA ALA A 288 -10.31 -2.93 6.69
C ALA A 288 -9.00 -3.72 6.59
N ARG A 289 -8.28 -3.90 7.71
CA ARG A 289 -7.05 -4.69 7.76
C ARG A 289 -7.30 -6.14 7.35
N GLN A 290 -8.28 -6.80 7.96
CA GLN A 290 -8.63 -8.18 7.64
C GLN A 290 -8.98 -8.33 6.15
N TRP A 291 -9.83 -7.43 5.64
CA TRP A 291 -10.22 -7.45 4.23
C TRP A 291 -9.01 -7.28 3.30
N THR A 292 -8.07 -6.39 3.62
CA THR A 292 -6.86 -6.20 2.82
C THR A 292 -5.97 -7.45 2.83
N ASP A 293 -5.80 -8.08 3.98
CA ASP A 293 -4.98 -9.29 4.09
C ASP A 293 -5.58 -10.44 3.25
N GLU A 294 -6.92 -10.61 3.27
CA GLU A 294 -7.63 -11.57 2.42
C GLU A 294 -7.52 -11.20 0.93
N ALA A 295 -7.68 -9.92 0.58
CA ALA A 295 -7.59 -9.44 -0.79
C ALA A 295 -6.19 -9.60 -1.38
N LEU A 296 -5.13 -9.44 -0.57
CA LEU A 296 -3.75 -9.65 -1.02
C LEU A 296 -3.37 -11.13 -1.07
N ALA A 297 -4.00 -11.99 -0.26
CA ALA A 297 -3.77 -13.44 -0.29
C ALA A 297 -4.53 -14.16 -1.42
N GLY A 298 -5.67 -13.61 -1.85
CA GLY A 298 -6.56 -14.21 -2.86
C GLY A 298 -6.26 -13.83 -4.31
N ILE A 299 -5.20 -13.05 -4.57
CA ILE A 299 -4.81 -12.60 -5.92
C ILE A 299 -3.34 -12.88 -6.15
#